data_AF-A0A9E2B2G3-F1
#
_entry.id   AF-A0A9E2B2G3-F1
#
_cell.length_a   1.000
_cell.length_b   1.000
_cell.length_c   1.000
_cell.angle_alpha   90.00
_cell.angle_beta   90.00
_cell.angle_gamma   90.00
#
_symmetry.space_group_name_H-M   'P 1'
#
loop_
_entity.id
_entity.type
_entity.pdbx_description
1 polymer ?
#
loop_
_entity_poly.entity_id
_entity_poly.type
_entity_poly.pdbx_seq_one_letter_code
_entity_poly.pdbx_strand_id
1 'polypeptide(L)'
;MQLTGSLVSRFISLIVTVLVVTACASTGSESGASVNSAKLATVLAGDHRSDTNKARDQWRHPVETLEFFGVSDDKVVMEIWPGGGWYTEVLAPYLRDSGTYIAAGWDPESEIPFIRKAAEAYAERLAARPDVYDQVQVGVLMPPAMMSPAEPGSVDIVLTMRNVHNWMPRNSQADVLGAIYTAL
;
A
#
# COMPACT_ATOMS: atom_id res chain seq x y z
N MET A 1 47.10 -79.10 1.14
CA MET A 1 48.14 -79.35 2.16
C MET A 1 48.36 -78.03 2.91
N GLN A 2 47.86 -77.98 4.15
CA GLN A 2 48.31 -77.19 5.32
C GLN A 2 48.69 -75.70 5.16
N LEU A 3 47.92 -74.82 5.86
CA LEU A 3 48.34 -74.00 7.04
C LEU A 3 48.78 -72.58 6.58
N THR A 4 48.54 -71.43 7.24
CA THR A 4 48.39 -71.02 8.65
C THR A 4 47.71 -69.62 8.67
N GLY A 5 46.90 -69.28 9.70
CA GLY A 5 47.20 -68.21 10.69
C GLY A 5 46.73 -66.81 10.25
N SER A 6 46.32 -65.84 11.07
CA SER A 6 46.18 -65.66 12.52
C SER A 6 45.28 -64.43 12.71
N LEU A 7 44.49 -64.41 13.80
CA LEU A 7 43.77 -63.23 14.28
C LEU A 7 44.74 -62.09 14.65
N VAL A 8 44.38 -60.84 14.33
CA VAL A 8 44.65 -59.67 15.19
C VAL A 8 43.48 -58.68 15.06
N SER A 9 43.01 -58.25 16.22
CA SER A 9 41.89 -57.36 16.49
C SER A 9 42.28 -55.88 16.35
N ARG A 10 41.24 -55.02 16.34
CA ARG A 10 41.21 -53.57 16.62
C ARG A 10 41.36 -52.69 15.39
N PHE A 11 40.34 -51.87 15.11
CA PHE A 11 40.39 -50.44 15.41
C PHE A 11 38.96 -49.86 15.41
N ILE A 12 38.66 -49.17 16.51
CA ILE A 12 37.46 -48.38 16.79
C ILE A 12 37.45 -47.21 15.79
N SER A 13 36.41 -47.08 14.96
CA SER A 13 36.15 -45.86 14.21
C SER A 13 34.98 -45.12 14.87
N LEU A 14 35.36 -44.17 15.73
CA LEU A 14 34.46 -43.17 16.30
C LEU A 14 34.18 -42.13 15.20
N ILE A 15 33.02 -42.22 14.55
CA ILE A 15 32.57 -41.21 13.59
C ILE A 15 32.06 -40.01 14.39
N VAL A 16 32.87 -38.95 14.46
CA VAL A 16 32.46 -37.64 14.97
C VAL A 16 31.80 -36.89 13.83
N THR A 17 30.46 -36.92 13.76
CA THR A 17 29.69 -36.09 12.84
C THR A 17 29.63 -34.67 13.40
N VAL A 18 30.48 -33.77 12.89
CA VAL A 18 30.36 -32.33 13.14
C VAL A 18 29.24 -31.79 12.25
N LEU A 19 28.07 -31.56 12.83
CA LEU A 19 26.97 -30.87 12.19
C LEU A 19 27.30 -29.36 12.18
N VAL A 20 27.81 -28.85 11.05
CA VAL A 20 27.99 -27.42 10.86
C VAL A 20 26.62 -26.81 10.63
N VAL A 21 26.02 -26.24 11.69
CA VAL A 21 24.84 -25.40 11.59
C VAL A 21 25.30 -24.04 11.07
N THR A 22 25.36 -23.89 9.74
CA THR A 22 25.47 -22.57 9.11
C THR A 22 24.11 -21.90 9.24
N ALA A 23 23.90 -21.18 10.34
CA ALA A 23 22.79 -20.26 10.48
C ALA A 23 22.97 -19.12 9.47
N CYS A 24 22.26 -19.19 8.34
CA CYS A 24 22.01 -18.03 7.51
C CYS A 24 21.05 -17.11 8.27
N ALA A 25 21.58 -16.34 9.23
CA ALA A 25 20.91 -15.16 9.72
C ALA A 25 21.08 -14.06 8.66
N SER A 26 20.31 -14.15 7.58
CA SER A 26 20.01 -12.97 6.77
C SER A 26 19.02 -12.14 7.57
N THR A 27 19.52 -11.35 8.52
CA THR A 27 18.81 -10.17 8.97
C THR A 27 18.77 -9.21 7.79
N GLY A 28 17.80 -9.43 6.90
CA GLY A 28 17.34 -8.40 6.01
C GLY A 28 16.84 -7.27 6.89
N SER A 29 17.73 -6.31 7.15
CA SER A 29 17.30 -4.99 7.56
C SER A 29 16.65 -4.40 6.32
N GLU A 30 15.38 -4.72 6.09
CA GLU A 30 14.53 -3.83 5.32
C GLU A 30 14.46 -2.54 6.13
N SER A 31 15.42 -1.66 5.89
CA SER A 31 15.31 -0.25 6.22
C SER A 31 14.25 0.30 5.27
N GLY A 32 12.99 -0.04 5.49
CA GLY A 32 11.88 0.67 4.90
C GLY A 32 12.08 2.15 5.22
N ALA A 33 12.01 3.01 4.21
CA ALA A 33 12.09 4.44 4.42
C ALA A 33 11.11 4.82 5.53
N SER A 34 11.56 5.60 6.51
CA SER A 34 10.68 6.13 7.54
C SER A 34 9.78 7.20 6.94
N VAL A 35 8.59 7.40 7.51
CA VAL A 35 7.71 8.51 7.14
C VAL A 35 8.46 9.84 7.19
N ASN A 36 8.37 10.61 6.12
CA ASN A 36 9.03 11.91 5.99
C ASN A 36 8.15 13.01 6.60
N SER A 37 8.15 13.10 7.94
CA SER A 37 7.27 14.01 8.68
C SER A 37 7.51 15.49 8.32
N ALA A 38 8.71 15.86 7.89
CA ALA A 38 9.02 17.22 7.44
C ALA A 38 8.35 17.56 6.09
N LYS A 39 8.41 16.65 5.11
CA LYS A 39 7.67 16.79 3.85
C LYS A 39 6.16 16.81 4.11
N LEU A 40 5.68 15.93 4.99
CA LEU A 40 4.26 15.86 5.33
C LEU A 40 3.78 17.17 6.00
N ALA A 41 4.55 17.75 6.92
CA ALA A 41 4.23 19.06 7.51
C ALA A 41 4.14 20.17 6.46
N THR A 42 5.03 20.17 5.47
CA THR A 42 5.01 21.12 4.34
C THR A 42 3.73 20.95 3.51
N VAL A 43 3.37 19.70 3.19
CA VAL A 43 2.13 19.37 2.46
C VAL A 43 0.89 19.82 3.22
N LEU A 44 0.83 19.59 4.53
CA LEU A 44 -0.32 19.98 5.37
C LEU A 44 -0.49 21.50 5.44
N ALA A 45 0.61 22.26 5.37
CA ALA A 45 0.60 23.70 5.30
C ALA A 45 0.30 24.27 3.89
N GLY A 46 0.31 23.43 2.85
CA GLY A 46 0.21 23.83 1.45
C GLY A 46 -1.05 24.63 1.10
N ASP A 47 -0.95 25.50 0.09
CA ASP A 47 -2.06 26.37 -0.34
C ASP A 47 -3.15 25.63 -1.14
N HIS A 48 -2.84 24.43 -1.63
CA HIS A 48 -3.76 23.56 -2.36
C HIS A 48 -4.78 22.87 -1.46
N ARG A 49 -4.47 22.76 -0.18
CA ARG A 49 -5.35 22.23 0.86
C ARG A 49 -6.49 23.23 1.13
N SER A 50 -7.73 22.79 0.98
CA SER A 50 -8.88 23.64 1.33
C SER A 50 -8.94 23.94 2.83
N ASP A 51 -9.40 25.14 3.20
CA ASP A 51 -9.53 25.55 4.62
C ASP A 51 -10.44 24.61 5.41
N THR A 52 -11.51 24.11 4.77
CA THR A 52 -12.42 23.12 5.38
C THR A 52 -11.71 21.81 5.69
N ASN A 53 -10.81 21.35 4.82
CA ASN A 53 -10.05 20.14 5.06
C ASN A 53 -8.96 20.36 6.13
N LYS A 54 -8.22 21.47 6.07
CA LYS A 54 -7.22 21.86 7.10
C LYS A 54 -7.82 21.92 8.50
N ALA A 55 -9.00 22.52 8.64
CA ALA A 55 -9.69 22.62 9.93
C ALA A 55 -9.95 21.25 10.59
N ARG A 56 -9.98 20.17 9.79
CA ARG A 56 -10.24 18.81 10.24
C ARG A 56 -9.00 18.04 10.67
N ASP A 57 -7.80 18.60 10.45
CA ASP A 57 -6.53 17.94 10.77
C ASP A 57 -6.44 17.63 12.27
N GLN A 58 -6.98 18.50 13.13
CA GLN A 58 -6.97 18.31 14.60
C GLN A 58 -7.73 17.05 15.08
N TRP A 59 -8.65 16.51 14.28
CA TRP A 59 -9.38 15.27 14.63
C TRP A 59 -8.90 14.08 13.81
N ARG A 60 -8.19 14.33 12.71
CA ARG A 60 -7.70 13.30 11.81
C ARG A 60 -6.25 12.92 12.06
N HIS A 61 -5.48 13.79 12.71
CA HIS A 61 -4.08 13.54 13.07
C HIS A 61 -3.29 12.94 11.87
N PRO A 62 -3.21 13.66 10.73
CA PRO A 62 -2.65 13.10 9.49
C PRO A 62 -1.23 12.56 9.67
N VAL A 63 -0.39 13.27 10.43
CA VAL A 63 1.00 12.87 10.64
C VAL A 63 1.05 11.55 11.38
N GLU A 64 0.42 11.49 12.54
CA GLU A 64 0.40 10.33 13.41
C GLU A 64 -0.30 9.13 12.75
N THR A 65 -1.34 9.39 11.96
CA THR A 65 -2.07 8.36 11.22
C THR A 65 -1.21 7.75 10.11
N LEU A 66 -0.53 8.58 9.31
CA LEU A 66 0.32 8.08 8.23
C LEU A 66 1.62 7.46 8.75
N GLU A 67 2.15 7.95 9.88
CA GLU A 67 3.22 7.30 10.63
C GLU A 67 2.80 5.92 11.13
N PHE A 68 1.61 5.81 11.73
CA PHE A 68 1.07 4.53 12.19
C PHE A 68 0.93 3.50 11.05
N PHE A 69 0.50 3.96 9.86
CA PHE A 69 0.40 3.10 8.68
C PHE A 69 1.72 2.87 7.95
N GLY A 70 2.82 3.52 8.36
CA GLY A 70 4.13 3.37 7.72
C GLY A 70 4.19 3.92 6.30
N VAL A 71 3.45 5.00 6.01
CA VAL A 71 3.39 5.59 4.67
C VAL A 71 4.59 6.52 4.43
N SER A 72 5.70 5.96 3.94
CA SER A 72 6.84 6.74 3.46
C SER A 72 6.57 7.36 2.07
N ASP A 73 7.32 8.40 1.72
CA ASP A 73 7.09 9.21 0.51
C ASP A 73 7.54 8.54 -0.79
N ASP A 74 8.20 7.39 -0.71
CA ASP A 74 8.69 6.54 -1.81
C ASP A 74 7.75 5.37 -2.15
N LYS A 75 6.61 5.24 -1.45
CA LYS A 75 5.68 4.12 -1.63
C LYS A 75 4.71 4.30 -2.78
N VAL A 76 4.24 3.18 -3.33
CA VAL A 76 3.02 3.13 -4.14
C VAL A 76 1.83 2.97 -3.20
N VAL A 77 1.01 4.01 -3.08
CA VAL A 77 -0.14 4.04 -2.17
C VAL A 77 -1.43 4.16 -2.97
N MET A 78 -2.33 3.20 -2.76
CA MET A 78 -3.67 3.24 -3.35
C MET A 78 -4.71 3.65 -2.30
N GLU A 79 -5.35 4.79 -2.50
CA GLU A 79 -6.51 5.22 -1.69
C GLU A 79 -7.81 4.72 -2.31
N ILE A 80 -8.61 4.02 -1.52
CA ILE A 80 -9.92 3.53 -1.93
C ILE A 80 -10.98 4.62 -1.75
N TRP A 81 -11.76 4.89 -2.80
CA TRP A 81 -12.90 5.80 -2.83
C TRP A 81 -12.63 7.13 -2.09
N PRO A 82 -11.73 7.98 -2.64
CA PRO A 82 -11.25 9.18 -1.96
C PRO A 82 -12.33 10.23 -1.67
N GLY A 83 -13.49 10.12 -2.35
CA GLY A 83 -14.67 10.95 -2.13
C GLY A 83 -14.35 12.45 -2.13
N GLY A 84 -14.54 13.10 -0.98
CA GLY A 84 -14.24 14.52 -0.79
C GLY A 84 -12.76 14.90 -0.86
N GLY A 85 -11.84 13.94 -1.09
CA GLY A 85 -10.44 14.19 -1.42
C GLY A 85 -9.57 14.66 -0.26
N TRP A 86 -10.03 14.52 0.99
CA TRP A 86 -9.25 15.00 2.13
C TRP A 86 -7.87 14.34 2.19
N TYR A 87 -7.77 13.02 1.93
CA TYR A 87 -6.49 12.34 1.87
C TYR A 87 -5.80 12.55 0.52
N THR A 88 -6.54 12.70 -0.59
CA THR A 88 -5.95 13.11 -1.88
C THR A 88 -5.10 14.37 -1.77
N GLU A 89 -5.61 15.42 -1.11
CA GLU A 89 -4.84 16.67 -0.95
C GLU A 89 -3.56 16.49 -0.10
N VAL A 90 -3.43 15.38 0.64
CA VAL A 90 -2.23 15.07 1.45
C VAL A 90 -1.33 14.08 0.70
N LEU A 91 -1.87 12.93 0.32
CA LEU A 91 -1.12 11.81 -0.26
C LEU A 91 -0.57 12.14 -1.65
N ALA A 92 -1.33 12.82 -2.51
CA ALA A 92 -0.88 13.12 -3.87
C ALA A 92 0.42 13.95 -3.89
N PRO A 93 0.51 15.12 -3.25
CA PRO A 93 1.77 15.87 -3.20
C PRO A 93 2.85 15.22 -2.32
N TYR A 94 2.47 14.46 -1.29
CA TYR A 94 3.45 13.77 -0.45
C TYR A 94 4.21 12.69 -1.23
N LEU A 95 3.51 11.95 -2.10
CA LEU A 95 4.08 10.85 -2.89
C LEU A 95 4.58 11.29 -4.28
N ARG A 96 4.24 12.50 -4.73
CA ARG A 96 4.41 12.99 -6.11
C ARG A 96 5.79 12.74 -6.72
N ASP A 97 6.87 12.99 -5.98
CA ASP A 97 8.22 13.04 -6.55
C ASP A 97 9.00 11.72 -6.45
N SER A 98 8.65 10.86 -5.49
CA SER A 98 9.43 9.65 -5.17
C SER A 98 8.59 8.37 -5.11
N GLY A 99 7.28 8.49 -4.94
CA GLY A 99 6.34 7.39 -4.83
C GLY A 99 5.29 7.45 -5.92
N THR A 100 4.12 6.88 -5.64
CA THR A 100 2.97 6.93 -6.55
C THR A 100 1.69 6.95 -5.75
N TYR A 101 0.79 7.87 -6.09
CA TYR A 101 -0.55 7.91 -5.53
C TYR A 101 -1.56 7.40 -6.58
N ILE A 102 -2.32 6.37 -6.20
CA ILE A 102 -3.41 5.80 -6.99
C ILE A 102 -4.73 6.06 -6.28
N ALA A 103 -5.63 6.79 -6.93
CA ALA A 103 -7.00 6.93 -6.50
C ALA A 103 -7.86 5.83 -7.11
N ALA A 104 -8.21 4.81 -6.33
CA ALA A 104 -9.16 3.77 -6.73
C ALA A 104 -10.58 4.32 -6.54
N GLY A 105 -11.10 4.98 -7.57
CA GLY A 105 -12.31 5.79 -7.54
C GLY A 105 -13.52 5.15 -8.23
N TRP A 106 -14.47 6.03 -8.52
CA TRP A 106 -15.72 5.71 -9.20
C TRP A 106 -15.56 5.70 -10.71
N ASP A 107 -16.45 4.97 -11.38
CA ASP A 107 -16.47 4.86 -12.84
C ASP A 107 -16.99 6.17 -13.49
N PRO A 108 -16.17 6.86 -14.30
CA PRO A 108 -16.61 8.07 -15.01
C PRO A 108 -17.66 7.79 -16.08
N GLU A 109 -17.72 6.56 -16.62
CA GLU A 109 -18.67 6.17 -17.67
C GLU A 109 -19.94 5.53 -17.11
N SER A 110 -20.14 5.60 -15.80
CA SER A 110 -21.26 4.94 -15.13
C SER A 110 -22.61 5.46 -15.64
N GLU A 111 -23.54 4.54 -15.90
CA GLU A 111 -24.94 4.89 -16.20
C GLU A 111 -25.67 5.51 -15.00
N ILE A 112 -25.15 5.31 -13.78
CA ILE A 112 -25.72 5.87 -12.55
C ILE A 112 -25.29 7.33 -12.40
N PRO A 113 -26.19 8.32 -12.49
CA PRO A 113 -25.82 9.74 -12.53
C PRO A 113 -25.03 10.22 -11.29
N PHE A 114 -25.33 9.67 -10.12
CA PHE A 114 -24.60 9.98 -8.90
C PHE A 114 -23.12 9.58 -8.99
N ILE A 115 -22.82 8.40 -9.54
CA ILE A 115 -21.46 7.87 -9.64
C ILE A 115 -20.66 8.69 -10.64
N ARG A 116 -21.24 8.90 -11.84
CA ARG A 116 -20.61 9.72 -12.88
C ARG A 116 -20.31 11.14 -12.41
N LYS A 117 -21.29 11.82 -11.80
CA LYS A 117 -21.09 13.18 -11.27
C LYS A 117 -19.98 13.24 -10.22
N ALA A 118 -19.83 12.18 -9.43
CA ALA A 118 -18.87 12.16 -8.36
C ALA A 118 -17.46 11.78 -8.85
N ALA A 119 -17.34 10.98 -9.92
CA ALA A 119 -16.10 10.79 -10.67
C ALA A 119 -15.68 12.09 -11.40
N GLU A 120 -16.62 12.78 -12.05
CA GLU A 120 -16.41 14.09 -12.70
C GLU A 120 -15.90 15.14 -11.70
N ALA A 121 -16.57 15.28 -10.55
CA ALA A 121 -16.13 16.21 -9.50
C ALA A 121 -14.72 15.89 -8.95
N TYR A 122 -14.34 14.61 -8.95
CA TYR A 122 -12.98 14.21 -8.57
C TYR A 122 -11.96 14.60 -9.65
N ALA A 123 -12.27 14.34 -10.93
CA ALA A 123 -11.44 14.75 -12.06
C ALA A 123 -11.25 16.28 -12.12
N GLU A 124 -12.32 17.05 -11.91
CA GLU A 124 -12.27 18.51 -11.82
C GLU A 124 -11.35 18.99 -10.70
N ARG A 125 -11.37 18.33 -9.52
CA ARG A 125 -10.44 18.65 -8.42
C ARG A 125 -8.99 18.47 -8.86
N LEU A 126 -8.65 17.35 -9.50
CA LEU A 126 -7.29 17.10 -9.95
C LEU A 126 -6.85 18.15 -10.99
N ALA A 127 -7.74 18.44 -11.94
CA ALA A 127 -7.48 19.42 -13.00
C ALA A 127 -7.33 20.86 -12.50
N ALA A 128 -7.88 21.20 -11.32
CA ALA A 128 -7.80 22.55 -10.76
C ALA A 128 -6.40 22.94 -10.25
N ARG A 129 -5.54 21.97 -9.91
CA ARG A 129 -4.17 22.19 -9.39
C ARG A 129 -3.19 21.19 -10.02
N PRO A 130 -2.92 21.30 -11.34
CA PRO A 130 -2.01 20.39 -12.02
C PRO A 130 -0.57 20.47 -11.48
N ASP A 131 -0.19 21.61 -10.88
CA ASP A 131 1.08 21.77 -10.17
C ASP A 131 1.24 20.82 -8.96
N VAL A 132 0.13 20.28 -8.46
CA VAL A 132 0.07 19.38 -7.29
C VAL A 132 -0.36 17.96 -7.68
N TYR A 133 -1.25 17.83 -8.67
CA TYR A 133 -1.98 16.60 -8.95
C TYR A 133 -1.66 15.96 -10.32
N ASP A 134 -0.70 16.49 -11.08
CA ASP A 134 -0.31 15.97 -12.40
C ASP A 134 0.15 14.50 -12.40
N GLN A 135 0.64 13.98 -11.27
CA GLN A 135 1.10 12.59 -11.14
C GLN A 135 0.06 11.63 -10.54
N VAL A 136 -1.17 12.09 -10.26
CA VAL A 136 -2.22 11.23 -9.70
C VAL A 136 -2.67 10.21 -10.74
N GLN A 137 -2.59 8.93 -10.40
CA GLN A 137 -3.20 7.86 -11.19
C GLN A 137 -4.62 7.60 -10.69
N VAL A 138 -5.56 7.36 -11.61
CA VAL A 138 -6.95 7.06 -11.26
C VAL A 138 -7.31 5.69 -11.82
N GLY A 139 -7.65 4.76 -10.93
CA GLY A 139 -8.19 3.45 -11.26
C GLY A 139 -9.66 3.36 -10.87
N VAL A 140 -10.40 2.43 -11.48
CA VAL A 140 -11.82 2.22 -11.16
C VAL A 140 -11.98 1.01 -10.25
N LEU A 141 -12.68 1.19 -9.13
CA LEU A 141 -13.07 0.13 -8.21
C LEU A 141 -14.58 0.21 -7.93
N MET A 142 -15.36 -0.51 -8.73
CA MET A 142 -16.81 -0.52 -8.76
C MET A 142 -17.34 -1.97 -8.82
N PRO A 143 -17.64 -2.58 -7.66
CA PRO A 143 -18.20 -3.92 -7.60
C PRO A 143 -19.56 -4.04 -8.30
N PRO A 144 -19.87 -5.19 -8.92
CA PRO A 144 -18.98 -6.36 -9.09
C PRO A 144 -18.13 -6.30 -10.37
N ALA A 145 -18.32 -5.31 -11.24
CA ALA A 145 -17.86 -5.38 -12.63
C ALA A 145 -16.45 -4.84 -12.88
N MET A 146 -16.04 -3.80 -12.15
CA MET A 146 -14.75 -3.12 -12.38
C MET A 146 -13.91 -3.20 -11.12
N MET A 147 -13.01 -4.18 -11.04
CA MET A 147 -12.33 -4.55 -9.79
C MET A 147 -10.80 -4.53 -9.91
N SER A 148 -10.25 -3.86 -10.92
CA SER A 148 -8.82 -3.80 -11.19
C SER A 148 -8.33 -2.34 -11.24
N PRO A 149 -8.29 -1.63 -10.11
CA PRO A 149 -7.88 -0.22 -10.06
C PRO A 149 -6.36 -0.02 -10.22
N ALA A 150 -5.56 -1.07 -10.10
CA ALA A 150 -4.12 -1.05 -10.26
C ALA A 150 -3.65 -2.40 -10.83
N GLU A 151 -2.41 -2.45 -11.33
CA GLU A 151 -1.79 -3.69 -11.77
C GLU A 151 -1.62 -4.66 -10.58
N PRO A 152 -1.74 -5.97 -10.77
CA PRO A 152 -1.55 -6.93 -9.70
C PRO A 152 -0.14 -6.86 -9.08
N GLY A 153 -0.04 -6.90 -7.75
CA GLY A 153 1.24 -6.85 -7.04
C GLY A 153 2.05 -5.56 -7.21
N SER A 154 1.39 -4.45 -7.55
CA SER A 154 2.05 -3.16 -7.85
C SER A 154 1.97 -2.14 -6.72
N VAL A 155 1.18 -2.39 -5.68
CA VAL A 155 0.88 -1.43 -4.60
C VAL A 155 1.55 -1.87 -3.31
N ASP A 156 2.30 -0.97 -2.66
CA ASP A 156 2.88 -1.25 -1.35
C ASP A 156 1.84 -1.17 -0.22
N ILE A 157 0.98 -0.14 -0.27
CA ILE A 157 0.01 0.17 0.80
C ILE A 157 -1.35 0.53 0.20
N VAL A 158 -2.41 -0.10 0.69
CA VAL A 158 -3.79 0.28 0.39
C VAL A 158 -4.43 0.95 1.61
N LEU A 159 -4.92 2.16 1.42
CA LEU A 159 -5.64 2.91 2.46
C LEU A 159 -7.13 2.95 2.14
N THR A 160 -7.95 2.45 3.06
CA THR A 160 -9.41 2.58 2.99
C THR A 160 -9.93 3.26 4.24
N MET A 161 -10.49 4.45 4.07
CA MET A 161 -10.82 5.35 5.17
C MET A 161 -12.32 5.56 5.21
N ARG A 162 -13.01 4.84 6.10
CA ARG A 162 -14.48 4.86 6.22
C ARG A 162 -15.20 4.42 4.93
N ASN A 163 -14.73 3.38 4.24
CA ASN A 163 -15.46 2.83 3.09
C ASN A 163 -16.07 1.45 3.34
N VAL A 164 -15.52 0.65 4.25
CA VAL A 164 -15.97 -0.74 4.49
C VAL A 164 -17.47 -0.80 4.80
N HIS A 165 -18.00 0.18 5.53
CA HIS A 165 -19.42 0.28 5.86
C HIS A 165 -20.33 0.50 4.63
N ASN A 166 -19.80 0.97 3.50
CA ASN A 166 -20.55 1.11 2.25
C ASN A 166 -20.70 -0.23 1.51
N TRP A 167 -19.76 -1.16 1.72
CA TRP A 167 -19.70 -2.45 1.02
C TRP A 167 -20.57 -3.52 1.70
N MET A 168 -20.63 -3.47 3.04
CA MET A 168 -21.33 -4.46 3.86
C MET A 168 -22.84 -4.57 3.55
N PRO A 169 -23.62 -3.48 3.42
CA PRO A 169 -25.05 -3.58 3.07
C PRO A 169 -25.29 -4.17 1.68
N ARG A 170 -24.27 -4.15 0.82
CA ARG A 170 -24.30 -4.66 -0.56
C ARG A 170 -23.69 -6.06 -0.67
N ASN A 171 -23.22 -6.62 0.45
CA ASN A 171 -22.49 -7.88 0.53
C ASN A 171 -21.29 -7.97 -0.44
N SER A 172 -20.61 -6.85 -0.66
CA SER A 172 -19.51 -6.71 -1.65
C SER A 172 -18.12 -6.63 -1.00
N GLN A 173 -18.05 -6.71 0.33
CA GLN A 173 -16.80 -6.56 1.08
C GLN A 173 -15.76 -7.62 0.72
N ALA A 174 -16.18 -8.86 0.43
CA ALA A 174 -15.26 -9.94 0.07
C ALA A 174 -14.61 -9.67 -1.30
N ASP A 175 -15.40 -9.23 -2.29
CA ASP A 175 -14.92 -8.91 -3.63
C ASP A 175 -13.94 -7.73 -3.59
N VAL A 176 -14.29 -6.68 -2.84
CA VAL A 176 -13.42 -5.50 -2.69
C VAL A 176 -12.12 -5.85 -1.99
N LEU A 177 -12.16 -6.61 -0.90
CA LEU A 177 -10.94 -7.06 -0.22
C LEU A 177 -10.09 -7.99 -1.12
N GLY A 178 -10.73 -8.81 -1.95
CA GLY A 178 -10.04 -9.64 -2.94
C GLY A 178 -9.31 -8.80 -4.01
N ALA A 179 -9.95 -7.75 -4.52
CA ALA A 179 -9.33 -6.80 -5.44
C ALA A 179 -8.18 -6.02 -4.78
N ILE A 180 -8.36 -5.58 -3.54
CA ILE A 180 -7.30 -4.94 -2.74
C ILE A 180 -6.11 -5.88 -2.58
N TYR A 181 -6.37 -7.14 -2.22
CA TYR A 181 -5.30 -8.14 -2.06
C TYR A 181 -4.58 -8.47 -3.37
N THR A 182 -5.28 -8.39 -4.51
CA THR A 182 -4.67 -8.60 -5.83
C THR A 182 -3.71 -7.46 -6.19
N ALA A 183 -4.00 -6.23 -5.78
CA ALA A 183 -3.17 -5.06 -6.07
C ALA A 183 -1.89 -5.00 -5.20
N LEU A 184 -1.95 -5.54 -3.98
CA LEU A 184 -0.80 -5.74 -3.08
C LEU A 184 0.14 -6.84 -3.60
#